data_AF-A0A194RKQ2-F1
#
_entry.id   AF-A0A194RKQ2-F1
#
_cell.length_a   1.000
_cell.length_b   1.000
_cell.length_c   1.000
_cell.angle_alpha   90.00
_cell.angle_beta   90.00
_cell.angle_gamma   90.00
#
_symmetry.space_group_name_H-M   'P 1'
#
loop_
_entity.id
_entity.type
_entity.pdbx_description
1 polymer ?
#
loop_
_entity_poly.entity_id
_entity_poly.type
_entity_poly.pdbx_seq_one_letter_code
_entity_poly.pdbx_strand_id
1 'polypeptide(L)'
;MPKKLKVVVKSLYSHEIRKDVGLENLKSLKLEDAWPFIRDEIETEIGSSQLVCIPHITEADLYKVTSLFVQNEKAKNGKMFTPLGELVKNINKEKSNSEYVQWLEEGDFQDSEFKFPHESVKITLQDESIKNKVRVIMINFTKNVIPKDKNLVNNIYLDIDNNKDLKGKKSVYMITNVLLAKTIEFRVTIGTSSRIFHLGNASPLVFGLEEFLIGDDGKLVAKEPVTIQSKALNWQKLDPSDHLYIPENKAQTADD
;
A
#
# COMPACT_ATOMS: atom_id res chain seq x y z
N MET A 1 -44.75 -19.09 29.69
CA MET A 1 -43.50 -19.38 28.96
C MET A 1 -42.78 -18.07 28.70
N PRO A 2 -41.51 -17.90 29.12
CA PRO A 2 -40.79 -16.66 28.81
C PRO A 2 -40.41 -16.65 27.32
N LYS A 3 -40.84 -15.60 26.61
CA LYS A 3 -40.48 -15.35 25.21
C LYS A 3 -38.97 -15.12 25.15
N LYS A 4 -38.23 -16.03 24.50
CA LYS A 4 -36.81 -15.83 24.18
C LYS A 4 -36.71 -14.59 23.29
N LEU A 5 -36.14 -13.51 23.83
CA LEU A 5 -35.73 -12.34 23.07
C LEU A 5 -34.72 -12.81 22.01
N LYS A 6 -35.15 -12.85 20.76
CA LYS A 6 -34.28 -13.10 19.61
C LYS A 6 -33.49 -11.81 19.39
N VAL A 7 -32.38 -11.65 20.10
CA VAL A 7 -31.43 -10.55 19.85
C VAL A 7 -30.82 -10.81 18.47
N VAL A 8 -31.38 -10.16 17.45
CA VAL A 8 -30.76 -10.09 16.14
C VAL A 8 -29.60 -9.11 16.27
N VAL A 9 -28.39 -9.63 16.51
CA VAL A 9 -27.17 -8.83 16.42
C VAL A 9 -27.01 -8.49 14.93
N LYS A 10 -27.53 -7.32 14.52
CA LYS A 10 -27.14 -6.74 13.23
C LYS A 10 -25.62 -6.61 13.26
N SER A 11 -24.96 -7.20 12.26
CA SER A 11 -23.52 -6.99 12.07
C SER A 11 -23.27 -5.48 12.09
N LEU A 12 -22.37 -5.03 12.97
CA LEU A 12 -21.91 -3.64 13.02
C LEU A 12 -21.13 -3.26 11.75
N TYR A 13 -20.81 -4.24 10.90
CA TYR A 13 -20.03 -4.10 9.69
C TYR A 13 -20.86 -4.43 8.47
N SER A 14 -20.69 -3.65 7.40
CA SER A 14 -21.38 -3.88 6.12
C SER A 14 -20.87 -5.13 5.40
N HIS A 15 -19.64 -5.56 5.66
CA HIS A 15 -19.03 -6.77 5.11
C HIS A 15 -18.13 -7.46 6.16
N GLU A 16 -18.41 -8.74 6.48
CA GLU A 16 -17.59 -9.53 7.43
C GLU A 16 -17.23 -10.88 6.81
N ILE A 17 -15.92 -11.17 6.78
CA ILE A 17 -15.35 -12.48 6.43
C ILE A 17 -14.76 -13.12 7.68
N ARG A 18 -15.03 -14.41 7.86
CA ARG A 18 -14.42 -15.24 8.89
C ARG A 18 -13.95 -16.57 8.31
N LYS A 19 -12.71 -16.94 8.55
CA LYS A 19 -12.13 -18.21 8.13
C LYS A 19 -11.38 -18.89 9.27
N ASP A 20 -11.49 -20.21 9.34
CA ASP A 20 -10.66 -21.06 10.19
C ASP A 20 -9.48 -21.56 9.35
N VAL A 21 -8.27 -21.14 9.70
CA VAL A 21 -7.04 -21.36 8.92
C VAL A 21 -5.88 -21.63 9.87
N GLY A 22 -4.87 -22.36 9.39
CA GLY A 22 -3.65 -22.60 10.17
C GLY A 22 -2.91 -21.30 10.47
N LEU A 23 -2.78 -20.98 11.76
CA LEU A 23 -2.01 -19.83 12.26
C LEU A 23 -0.85 -20.29 13.16
N GLU A 24 -0.38 -21.52 12.98
CA GLU A 24 0.74 -22.12 13.71
C GLU A 24 2.06 -21.37 13.48
N ASN A 25 2.18 -20.72 12.32
CA ASN A 25 3.36 -19.93 11.94
C ASN A 25 3.29 -18.46 12.39
N LEU A 26 2.23 -18.06 13.11
CA LEU A 26 2.12 -16.72 13.69
C LEU A 26 3.10 -16.59 14.88
N LYS A 27 4.27 -16.01 14.60
CA LYS A 27 5.41 -16.02 15.54
C LYS A 27 5.25 -15.11 16.74
N SER A 28 4.51 -14.02 16.61
CA SER A 28 4.39 -13.01 17.66
C SER A 28 3.13 -12.16 17.55
N LEU A 29 2.87 -11.36 18.57
CA LEU A 29 1.78 -10.38 18.58
C LEU A 29 2.09 -9.13 17.74
N LYS A 30 3.18 -9.11 16.98
CA LYS A 30 3.59 -7.98 16.15
C LYS A 30 2.79 -7.93 14.84
N LEU A 31 2.61 -6.71 14.33
CA LEU A 31 1.82 -6.48 13.13
C LEU A 31 2.49 -7.08 11.88
N GLU A 32 3.81 -7.03 11.81
CA GLU A 32 4.63 -7.49 10.69
C GLU A 32 4.58 -9.02 10.53
N ASP A 33 4.42 -9.75 11.63
CA ASP A 33 4.26 -11.21 11.61
C ASP A 33 2.82 -11.63 11.23
N ALA A 34 1.83 -10.80 11.55
CA ALA A 34 0.42 -11.08 11.28
C ALA A 34 -0.03 -10.63 9.89
N TRP A 35 0.59 -9.58 9.34
CA TRP A 35 0.25 -9.01 8.04
C TRP A 35 0.22 -10.02 6.89
N PRO A 36 1.22 -10.92 6.73
CA PRO A 36 1.23 -11.89 5.63
C PRO A 36 0.00 -12.78 5.58
N PHE A 37 -0.60 -13.11 6.73
CA PHE A 37 -1.79 -13.96 6.79
C PHE A 37 -3.04 -13.26 6.27
N ILE A 38 -3.19 -11.97 6.54
CA ILE A 38 -4.41 -11.23 6.16
C ILE A 38 -4.31 -10.58 4.77
N ARG A 39 -3.10 -10.35 4.28
CA ARG A 39 -2.82 -9.63 3.03
C ARG A 39 -3.57 -10.25 1.84
N ASP A 40 -3.52 -11.57 1.72
CA ASP A 40 -4.15 -12.29 0.62
C ASP A 40 -5.69 -12.18 0.68
N GLU A 41 -6.25 -12.07 1.88
CA GLU A 41 -7.69 -11.84 2.09
C GLU A 41 -8.08 -10.41 1.73
N ILE A 42 -7.27 -9.42 2.11
CA ILE A 42 -7.47 -8.02 1.69
C ILE A 42 -7.40 -7.93 0.17
N GLU A 43 -6.43 -8.57 -0.47
CA GLU A 43 -6.30 -8.59 -1.93
C GLU A 43 -7.50 -9.26 -2.62
N THR A 44 -8.04 -10.33 -2.03
CA THR A 44 -9.21 -11.03 -2.59
C THR A 44 -10.50 -10.22 -2.45
N GLU A 45 -10.69 -9.57 -1.31
CA GLU A 45 -11.97 -8.94 -0.93
C GLU A 45 -12.05 -7.46 -1.32
N ILE A 46 -10.91 -6.79 -1.35
CA ILE A 46 -10.79 -5.34 -1.61
C ILE A 46 -9.97 -5.08 -2.87
N GLY A 47 -9.01 -5.94 -3.18
CA GLY A 47 -8.26 -5.87 -4.42
C GLY A 47 -9.13 -6.15 -5.64
N SER A 48 -8.54 -5.92 -6.80
CA SER A 48 -9.12 -6.26 -8.10
C SER A 48 -7.99 -6.82 -8.97
N SER A 49 -8.28 -7.25 -10.20
CA SER A 49 -7.23 -7.65 -11.13
C SER A 49 -6.15 -6.58 -11.38
N GLN A 50 -6.43 -5.32 -11.00
CA GLN A 50 -5.55 -4.17 -11.18
C GLN A 50 -5.00 -3.60 -9.86
N LEU A 51 -5.45 -4.10 -8.70
CA LEU A 51 -5.04 -3.60 -7.39
C LEU A 51 -4.43 -4.72 -6.55
N VAL A 52 -3.21 -4.50 -6.08
CA VAL A 52 -2.46 -5.44 -5.25
C VAL A 52 -2.34 -4.92 -3.83
N CYS A 53 -2.41 -5.80 -2.83
CA CYS A 53 -2.27 -5.39 -1.43
C CYS A 53 -0.83 -5.01 -1.12
N ILE A 54 -0.64 -4.01 -0.25
CA ILE A 54 0.70 -3.56 0.13
C ILE A 54 1.50 -4.72 0.77
N PRO A 55 2.77 -4.89 0.40
CA PRO A 55 3.61 -5.98 0.92
C PRO A 55 3.85 -5.87 2.42
N HIS A 56 4.10 -4.65 2.90
CA HIS A 56 4.44 -4.37 4.30
C HIS A 56 3.61 -3.20 4.79
N ILE A 57 2.74 -3.46 5.76
CA ILE A 57 1.86 -2.44 6.35
C ILE A 57 2.61 -1.33 7.11
N THR A 58 3.80 -1.62 7.64
CA THR A 58 4.68 -0.63 8.26
C THR A 58 5.29 0.35 7.28
N GLU A 59 5.26 0.03 5.98
CA GLU A 59 5.79 0.85 4.90
C GLU A 59 4.67 1.46 4.06
N ALA A 60 3.43 1.45 4.55
CA ALA A 60 2.25 1.91 3.82
C ALA A 60 2.46 3.32 3.22
N ASP A 61 3.16 4.21 3.92
CA ASP A 61 3.47 5.57 3.47
C ASP A 61 4.31 5.66 2.19
N LEU A 62 5.02 4.58 1.82
CA LEU A 62 5.76 4.52 0.55
C LEU A 62 4.82 4.26 -0.64
N TYR A 63 3.62 3.73 -0.41
CA TYR A 63 2.69 3.27 -1.45
C TYR A 63 1.60 4.31 -1.72
N LYS A 64 2.00 5.55 -1.99
CA LYS A 64 1.11 6.66 -2.37
C LYS A 64 1.02 6.77 -3.89
N VAL A 65 0.00 7.46 -4.37
CA VAL A 65 -0.10 7.81 -5.79
C VAL A 65 1.12 8.63 -6.18
N THR A 66 1.63 8.40 -7.40
CA THR A 66 2.88 8.95 -7.94
C THR A 66 4.17 8.43 -7.31
N SER A 67 4.12 7.57 -6.29
CA SER A 67 5.32 6.90 -5.80
C SER A 67 5.96 6.06 -6.90
N LEU A 68 7.28 6.22 -7.06
CA LEU A 68 8.11 5.57 -8.04
C LEU A 68 8.91 4.43 -7.42
N PHE A 69 9.10 3.38 -8.21
CA PHE A 69 9.88 2.20 -7.86
C PHE A 69 10.72 1.78 -9.05
N VAL A 70 11.93 1.29 -8.79
CA VAL A 70 12.75 0.63 -9.81
C VAL A 70 12.92 -0.83 -9.45
N GLN A 71 12.79 -1.70 -10.45
CA GLN A 71 13.05 -3.11 -10.25
C GLN A 71 14.56 -3.35 -10.05
N ASN A 72 14.88 -4.19 -9.08
CA ASN A 72 16.23 -4.63 -8.80
C ASN A 72 16.54 -5.89 -9.61
N GLU A 73 17.76 -6.01 -10.14
CA GLU A 73 18.21 -7.24 -10.80
C GLU A 73 18.31 -8.42 -9.82
N LYS A 74 18.61 -8.12 -8.55
CA LYS A 74 18.69 -9.06 -7.43
C LYS A 74 18.01 -8.44 -6.22
N ALA A 75 17.47 -9.26 -5.32
CA ALA A 75 16.88 -8.78 -4.08
C ALA A 75 17.91 -7.95 -3.28
N LYS A 76 17.51 -6.75 -2.84
CA LYS A 76 18.30 -5.86 -1.99
C LYS A 76 17.53 -5.66 -0.69
N ASN A 77 18.09 -6.04 0.45
CA ASN A 77 17.41 -6.05 1.76
C ASN A 77 16.10 -6.88 1.71
N GLY A 78 16.13 -8.01 0.99
CA GLY A 78 14.96 -8.84 0.71
C GLY A 78 14.01 -8.29 -0.36
N LYS A 79 14.24 -7.10 -0.90
CA LYS A 79 13.28 -6.39 -1.78
C LYS A 79 13.64 -6.49 -3.26
N MET A 80 12.68 -6.87 -4.10
CA MET A 80 12.84 -6.87 -5.57
C MET A 80 12.63 -5.51 -6.23
N PHE A 81 12.15 -4.52 -5.49
CA PHE A 81 12.01 -3.15 -5.97
C PHE A 81 12.63 -2.19 -4.96
N THR A 82 13.17 -1.08 -5.47
CA THR A 82 13.68 0.01 -4.64
C THR A 82 12.77 1.23 -4.80
N PRO A 83 12.20 1.79 -3.71
CA PRO A 83 11.42 3.00 -3.78
C PRO A 83 12.31 4.20 -4.11
N LEU A 84 11.85 5.08 -4.99
CA LEU A 84 12.49 6.35 -5.35
C LEU A 84 11.75 7.57 -4.79
N GLY A 85 10.65 7.33 -4.07
CA GLY A 85 9.76 8.39 -3.59
C GLY A 85 8.81 8.90 -4.68
N GLU A 86 8.18 10.04 -4.44
CA GLU A 86 7.16 10.61 -5.33
C GLU A 86 7.75 11.15 -6.63
N LEU A 87 7.00 11.06 -7.72
CA LEU A 87 7.40 11.53 -9.06
C LEU A 87 7.92 12.97 -9.03
N VAL A 88 7.23 13.87 -8.32
CA VAL A 88 7.58 15.30 -8.24
C VAL A 88 9.02 15.57 -7.74
N LYS A 89 9.59 14.64 -6.97
CA LYS A 89 10.97 14.74 -6.44
C LYS A 89 12.03 14.22 -7.41
N ASN A 90 11.60 13.59 -8.50
CA ASN A 90 12.44 12.87 -9.45
C ASN A 90 12.37 13.45 -10.88
N ILE A 91 11.64 14.55 -11.08
CA ILE A 91 11.43 15.18 -12.39
C ILE A 91 12.46 16.28 -12.69
N ASN A 92 12.84 16.39 -13.96
CA ASN A 92 13.49 17.56 -14.49
C ASN A 92 12.40 18.62 -14.77
N LYS A 93 12.29 19.61 -13.87
CA LYS A 93 11.26 20.66 -13.95
C LYS A 93 11.42 21.58 -15.16
N GLU A 94 12.63 21.73 -15.68
CA GLU A 94 12.91 22.61 -16.83
C GLU A 94 12.45 21.99 -18.15
N LYS A 95 12.61 20.67 -18.31
CA LYS A 95 12.18 19.92 -19.50
C LYS A 95 10.71 19.51 -19.44
N SER A 96 10.18 19.33 -18.23
CA SER A 96 8.78 18.93 -18.03
C SER A 96 7.83 20.09 -18.25
N ASN A 97 6.60 19.80 -18.67
CA ASN A 97 5.57 20.82 -18.80
C ASN A 97 5.18 21.37 -17.42
N SER A 98 5.23 22.70 -17.28
CA SER A 98 5.00 23.41 -16.02
C SER A 98 3.63 23.17 -15.39
N GLU A 99 2.57 23.02 -16.19
CA GLU A 99 1.22 22.77 -15.67
C GLU A 99 1.13 21.41 -14.99
N TYR A 100 1.80 20.39 -15.55
CA TYR A 100 1.86 19.06 -14.94
C TYR A 100 2.74 19.04 -13.70
N VAL A 101 3.85 19.79 -13.69
CA VAL A 101 4.68 19.94 -12.50
C VAL A 101 3.87 20.56 -11.36
N GLN A 102 3.17 21.66 -11.63
CA GLN A 102 2.32 22.32 -10.64
C GLN A 102 1.22 21.37 -10.13
N TRP A 103 0.55 20.65 -11.02
CA TRP A 103 -0.46 19.67 -10.62
C TRP A 103 0.11 18.57 -9.72
N LEU A 104 1.33 18.07 -9.99
CA LEU A 104 2.01 17.10 -9.13
C LEU A 104 2.39 17.70 -7.76
N GLU A 105 2.74 18.99 -7.72
CA GLU A 105 3.06 19.71 -6.48
C GLU A 105 1.82 20.00 -5.62
N GLU A 106 0.67 20.29 -6.25
CA GLU A 106 -0.61 20.48 -5.57
C GLU A 106 -1.08 19.20 -4.87
N GLY A 107 -0.76 18.04 -5.43
CA GLY A 107 -0.92 16.74 -4.77
C GLY A 107 -2.37 16.29 -4.53
N ASP A 108 -3.35 16.96 -5.11
CA ASP A 108 -4.76 16.56 -5.04
C ASP A 108 -5.06 15.46 -6.05
N PHE A 109 -4.96 14.22 -5.58
CA PHE A 109 -5.25 13.01 -6.34
C PHE A 109 -6.54 12.32 -5.87
N GLN A 110 -7.31 12.93 -4.96
CA GLN A 110 -8.47 12.27 -4.39
C GLN A 110 -9.59 12.14 -5.43
N ASP A 111 -10.09 10.92 -5.62
CA ASP A 111 -11.24 10.62 -6.47
C ASP A 111 -12.52 11.00 -5.71
N SER A 112 -13.04 12.22 -5.94
CA SER A 112 -14.22 12.75 -5.24
C SER A 112 -15.51 11.97 -5.52
N GLU A 113 -15.57 11.34 -6.69
CA GLU A 113 -16.74 10.56 -7.13
C GLU A 113 -16.68 9.10 -6.65
N PHE A 114 -15.54 8.68 -6.09
CA PHE A 114 -15.37 7.32 -5.61
C PHE A 114 -16.28 7.02 -4.41
N LYS A 115 -17.02 5.91 -4.52
CA LYS A 115 -17.81 5.33 -3.44
C LYS A 115 -17.47 3.85 -3.32
N PHE A 116 -16.86 3.46 -2.21
CA PHE A 116 -16.64 2.05 -1.92
C PHE A 116 -17.99 1.39 -1.59
N PRO A 117 -18.28 0.18 -2.10
CA PRO A 117 -19.59 -0.47 -1.94
C PRO A 117 -19.92 -0.83 -0.49
N HIS A 118 -18.93 -0.80 0.41
CA HIS A 118 -19.09 -1.12 1.82
C HIS A 118 -18.63 0.07 2.68
N GLU A 119 -19.36 0.41 3.73
CA GLU A 119 -18.91 1.44 4.68
C GLU A 119 -17.74 0.94 5.55
N SER A 120 -17.71 -0.37 5.77
CA SER A 120 -16.73 -1.08 6.59
C SER A 120 -16.52 -2.52 6.13
N VAL A 121 -15.28 -2.98 6.23
CA VAL A 121 -14.87 -4.36 5.97
C VAL A 121 -14.18 -4.91 7.21
N LYS A 122 -14.59 -6.11 7.62
CA LYS A 122 -13.96 -6.84 8.71
C LYS A 122 -13.51 -8.21 8.21
N ILE A 123 -12.25 -8.54 8.44
CA ILE A 123 -11.70 -9.86 8.10
C ILE A 123 -11.18 -10.49 9.38
N THR A 124 -11.57 -11.74 9.63
CA THR A 124 -11.16 -12.51 10.79
C THR A 124 -10.62 -13.87 10.36
N LEU A 125 -9.32 -14.07 10.57
CA LEU A 125 -8.66 -15.38 10.48
C LEU A 125 -8.48 -15.92 11.89
N GLN A 126 -8.85 -17.16 12.11
CA GLN A 126 -8.74 -17.82 13.41
C GLN A 126 -8.19 -19.22 13.20
N ASP A 127 -7.42 -19.71 14.18
CA ASP A 127 -7.06 -21.11 14.31
C ASP A 127 -7.67 -21.58 15.62
N GLU A 128 -8.76 -22.34 15.56
CA GLU A 128 -9.47 -22.77 16.77
C GLU A 128 -8.64 -23.74 17.63
N SER A 129 -7.73 -24.49 17.01
CA SER A 129 -6.96 -25.53 17.68
C SER A 129 -5.95 -24.97 18.69
N ILE A 130 -5.26 -23.89 18.30
CA ILE A 130 -4.27 -23.18 19.13
C ILE A 130 -4.76 -21.83 19.64
N LYS A 131 -6.01 -21.47 19.32
CA LYS A 131 -6.68 -20.20 19.69
C LYS A 131 -5.94 -18.95 19.20
N ASN A 132 -5.18 -19.07 18.12
CA ASN A 132 -4.57 -17.93 17.46
C ASN A 132 -5.63 -17.20 16.62
N LYS A 133 -5.48 -15.88 16.46
CA LYS A 133 -6.44 -15.07 15.72
C LYS A 133 -5.80 -13.81 15.16
N VAL A 134 -6.10 -13.50 13.91
CA VAL A 134 -5.79 -12.24 13.25
C VAL A 134 -7.08 -11.61 12.80
N ARG A 135 -7.35 -10.37 13.22
CA ARG A 135 -8.55 -9.63 12.83
C ARG A 135 -8.17 -8.24 12.36
N VAL A 136 -8.70 -7.83 11.23
CA VAL A 136 -8.59 -6.47 10.73
C VAL A 136 -9.98 -5.88 10.50
N ILE A 137 -10.14 -4.61 10.86
CA ILE A 137 -11.35 -3.82 10.61
C ILE A 137 -10.90 -2.56 9.88
N MET A 138 -11.50 -2.29 8.72
CA MET A 138 -11.19 -1.15 7.86
C MET A 138 -12.47 -0.38 7.61
N ILE A 139 -12.43 0.95 7.76
CA ILE A 139 -13.59 1.82 7.59
C ILE A 139 -13.21 3.10 6.84
N ASN A 140 -14.22 3.72 6.21
CA ASN A 140 -14.11 4.99 5.48
C ASN A 140 -13.04 4.93 4.38
N PHE A 141 -13.36 4.20 3.32
CA PHE A 141 -12.47 4.03 2.20
C PHE A 141 -12.46 5.26 1.30
N THR A 142 -11.27 5.66 0.87
CA THR A 142 -11.07 6.70 -0.15
C THR A 142 -10.13 6.16 -1.21
N LYS A 143 -10.16 6.76 -2.38
CA LYS A 143 -9.32 6.36 -3.50
C LYS A 143 -8.57 7.58 -4.00
N ASN A 144 -7.28 7.43 -4.20
CA ASN A 144 -6.46 8.42 -4.88
C ASN A 144 -6.08 7.84 -6.24
N VAL A 145 -6.17 8.62 -7.31
CA VAL A 145 -5.92 8.14 -8.68
C VAL A 145 -5.32 9.25 -9.54
N ILE A 146 -4.41 8.88 -10.43
CA ILE A 146 -3.97 9.75 -11.53
C ILE A 146 -5.12 9.83 -12.55
N PRO A 147 -5.64 11.03 -12.86
CA PRO A 147 -6.68 11.19 -13.87
C PRO A 147 -6.22 10.66 -15.24
N LYS A 148 -7.05 9.82 -15.87
CA LYS A 148 -6.70 9.12 -17.13
C LYS A 148 -6.64 10.03 -18.36
N ASP A 149 -7.34 11.16 -18.29
CA ASP A 149 -7.41 12.19 -19.33
C ASP A 149 -6.19 13.10 -19.36
N LYS A 150 -5.42 13.14 -18.26
CA LYS A 150 -4.15 13.84 -18.17
C LYS A 150 -3.09 12.98 -18.84
N ASN A 151 -2.64 13.39 -20.04
CA ASN A 151 -1.49 12.83 -20.76
C ASN A 151 -0.18 13.11 -19.99
N LEU A 152 -0.08 12.62 -18.76
CA LEU A 152 1.03 12.82 -17.83
C LEU A 152 2.36 12.39 -18.46
N VAL A 153 2.30 11.34 -19.26
CA VAL A 153 3.46 10.61 -19.72
C VAL A 153 4.21 11.36 -20.82
N ASN A 154 3.48 12.02 -21.73
CA ASN A 154 4.12 12.71 -22.87
C ASN A 154 4.82 14.02 -22.50
N ASN A 155 4.62 14.50 -21.27
CA ASN A 155 4.99 15.84 -20.83
C ASN A 155 5.89 15.85 -19.58
N ILE A 156 6.28 14.68 -19.08
CA ILE A 156 7.13 14.53 -17.89
C ILE A 156 8.47 13.93 -18.29
N TYR A 157 9.52 14.57 -17.80
CA TYR A 157 10.91 14.13 -17.94
C TYR A 157 11.48 13.87 -16.55
N LEU A 158 12.08 12.70 -16.37
CA LEU A 158 12.84 12.38 -15.17
C LEU A 158 14.21 13.06 -15.19
N ASP A 159 14.71 13.45 -14.02
CA ASP A 159 16.04 14.02 -13.85
C ASP A 159 17.13 12.93 -13.81
N ILE A 160 17.33 12.25 -14.94
CA ILE A 160 18.27 11.13 -15.06
C ILE A 160 19.75 11.55 -14.90
N ASP A 161 20.06 12.82 -15.09
CA ASP A 161 21.43 13.35 -15.06
C ASP A 161 21.89 13.58 -13.62
N ASN A 162 21.00 14.09 -12.75
CA ASN A 162 21.32 14.40 -11.35
C ASN A 162 20.89 13.29 -10.38
N ASN A 163 19.95 12.42 -10.76
CA ASN A 163 19.46 11.35 -9.90
C ASN A 163 20.23 10.04 -10.13
N LYS A 164 21.10 9.70 -9.15
CA LYS A 164 21.94 8.49 -9.20
C LYS A 164 21.13 7.19 -9.27
N ASP A 165 19.95 7.15 -8.67
CA ASP A 165 19.13 5.94 -8.61
C ASP A 165 18.36 5.67 -9.92
N LEU A 166 18.21 6.70 -10.76
CA LEU A 166 17.65 6.61 -12.10
C LEU A 166 18.69 6.36 -13.19
N LYS A 167 19.96 6.64 -12.92
CA LYS A 167 21.03 6.53 -13.91
C LYS A 167 21.17 5.10 -14.45
N GLY A 168 21.01 4.94 -15.76
CA GLY A 168 21.10 3.64 -16.45
C GLY A 168 19.87 2.75 -16.31
N LYS A 169 18.77 3.24 -15.70
CA LYS A 169 17.50 2.52 -15.64
C LYS A 169 16.73 2.68 -16.95
N LYS A 170 16.15 1.58 -17.43
CA LYS A 170 15.36 1.54 -18.68
C LYS A 170 13.88 1.78 -18.44
N SER A 171 13.39 1.52 -17.24
CA SER A 171 12.01 1.73 -16.84
C SER A 171 11.89 2.07 -15.36
N VAL A 172 10.79 2.72 -15.03
CA VAL A 172 10.33 2.99 -13.68
C VAL A 172 8.89 2.51 -13.56
N TYR A 173 8.52 2.11 -12.35
CA TYR A 173 7.19 1.70 -11.99
C TYR A 173 6.55 2.81 -11.17
N MET A 174 5.33 3.22 -11.53
CA MET A 174 4.62 4.28 -10.82
C MET A 174 3.28 3.76 -10.30
N ILE A 175 2.96 4.12 -9.06
CA ILE A 175 1.63 3.87 -8.50
C ILE A 175 0.65 4.89 -9.09
N THR A 176 -0.35 4.42 -9.83
CA THR A 176 -1.34 5.26 -10.51
C THR A 176 -2.68 5.33 -9.77
N ASN A 177 -2.93 4.40 -8.86
CA ASN A 177 -4.14 4.37 -8.05
C ASN A 177 -3.86 3.73 -6.70
N VAL A 178 -4.44 4.26 -5.62
CA VAL A 178 -4.34 3.70 -4.27
C VAL A 178 -5.72 3.75 -3.64
N LEU A 179 -6.16 2.62 -3.08
CA LEU A 179 -7.28 2.59 -2.15
C LEU A 179 -6.74 2.68 -0.72
N LEU A 180 -7.28 3.64 0.03
CA LEU A 180 -6.90 3.92 1.41
C LEU A 180 -8.09 3.64 2.32
N ALA A 181 -7.81 3.25 3.55
CA ALA A 181 -8.80 3.28 4.62
C ALA A 181 -8.43 4.37 5.62
N LYS A 182 -9.40 5.22 5.98
CA LYS A 182 -9.16 6.28 6.97
C LYS A 182 -8.76 5.69 8.32
N THR A 183 -9.32 4.55 8.68
CA THR A 183 -9.04 3.89 9.94
C THR A 183 -8.91 2.38 9.74
N ILE A 184 -7.83 1.83 10.27
CA ILE A 184 -7.59 0.38 10.30
C ILE A 184 -7.33 -0.01 11.76
N GLU A 185 -8.18 -0.88 12.32
CA GLU A 185 -7.90 -1.57 13.57
C GLU A 185 -7.42 -2.98 13.25
N PHE A 186 -6.22 -3.30 13.69
CA PHE A 186 -5.64 -4.63 13.58
C PHE A 186 -5.52 -5.26 14.95
N ARG A 187 -6.01 -6.49 15.12
CA ARG A 187 -5.90 -7.24 16.36
C ARG A 187 -5.23 -8.58 16.09
N VAL A 188 -4.18 -8.83 16.85
CA VAL A 188 -3.47 -10.11 16.87
C VAL A 188 -3.71 -10.78 18.21
N THR A 189 -3.99 -12.08 18.19
CA THR A 189 -4.18 -12.89 19.38
C THR A 189 -3.38 -14.17 19.23
N ILE A 190 -2.59 -14.52 20.24
CA ILE A 190 -1.88 -15.79 20.35
C ILE A 190 -2.27 -16.43 21.69
N GLY A 191 -2.91 -17.59 21.63
CA GLY A 191 -3.48 -18.23 22.81
C GLY A 191 -4.43 -17.32 23.57
N THR A 192 -4.02 -16.86 24.75
CA THR A 192 -4.81 -15.96 25.62
C THR A 192 -4.41 -14.49 25.52
N SER A 193 -3.30 -14.19 24.86
CA SER A 193 -2.73 -12.83 24.80
C SER A 193 -3.17 -12.14 23.51
N SER A 194 -3.49 -10.84 23.60
CA SER A 194 -3.87 -10.05 22.42
C SER A 194 -3.22 -8.68 22.42
N ARG A 195 -2.92 -8.19 21.21
CA ARG A 195 -2.47 -6.83 20.95
C ARG A 195 -3.33 -6.19 19.87
N ILE A 196 -3.63 -4.91 20.04
CA ILE A 196 -4.37 -4.08 19.09
C ILE A 196 -3.44 -3.01 18.54
N PHE A 197 -3.52 -2.78 17.24
CA PHE A 197 -2.84 -1.73 16.52
C PHE A 197 -3.89 -0.86 15.84
N HIS A 198 -3.73 0.45 15.96
CA HIS A 198 -4.53 1.42 15.25
C HIS A 198 -3.62 2.09 14.22
N LEU A 199 -3.91 1.88 12.93
CA LEU A 199 -3.19 2.52 11.85
C LEU A 199 -4.00 3.74 11.40
N GLY A 200 -3.31 4.88 11.38
CA GLY A 200 -3.89 6.22 11.28
C GLY A 200 -4.20 6.71 9.86
N ASN A 201 -4.68 7.95 9.82
CA ASN A 201 -5.38 8.65 8.73
C ASN A 201 -4.96 8.27 7.30
N ALA A 202 -5.87 7.56 6.62
CA ALA A 202 -5.80 7.23 5.20
C ALA A 202 -4.54 6.43 4.86
N SER A 203 -4.37 5.29 5.51
CA SER A 203 -3.30 4.35 5.20
C SER A 203 -3.58 3.64 3.87
N PRO A 204 -2.62 3.59 2.92
CA PRO A 204 -2.71 2.75 1.73
C PRO A 204 -2.96 1.28 2.07
N LEU A 205 -3.88 0.64 1.35
CA LEU A 205 -4.22 -0.78 1.53
C LEU A 205 -3.87 -1.62 0.31
N VAL A 206 -4.38 -1.17 -0.84
CA VAL A 206 -4.14 -1.79 -2.14
C VAL A 206 -3.81 -0.70 -3.16
N PHE A 207 -2.97 -1.01 -4.13
CA PHE A 207 -2.53 -0.05 -5.13
C PHE A 207 -2.44 -0.66 -6.53
N GLY A 208 -2.62 0.19 -7.53
CA GLY A 208 -2.41 -0.09 -8.95
C GLY A 208 -1.12 0.56 -9.42
N LEU A 209 -0.44 -0.11 -10.34
CA LEU A 209 0.94 0.12 -10.68
C LEU A 209 1.11 -0.02 -12.20
N GLU A 210 1.79 0.93 -12.82
CA GLU A 210 2.10 0.92 -14.26
C GLU A 210 3.61 1.05 -14.51
N GLU A 211 4.10 0.41 -15.57
CA GLU A 211 5.49 0.52 -16.02
C GLU A 211 5.63 1.64 -17.06
N PHE A 212 6.60 2.51 -16.84
CA PHE A 212 6.99 3.57 -17.76
C PHE A 212 8.42 3.36 -18.22
N LEU A 213 8.62 3.34 -19.54
CA LEU A 213 9.96 3.36 -20.12
C LEU A 213 10.57 4.75 -19.93
N ILE A 214 11.88 4.77 -19.75
CA ILE A 214 12.66 6.00 -19.64
C ILE A 214 13.40 6.16 -20.97
N GLY A 215 13.07 7.21 -21.72
CA GLY A 215 13.79 7.60 -22.93
C GLY A 215 15.21 8.07 -22.60
N ASP A 216 16.09 8.09 -23.60
CA ASP A 216 17.48 8.49 -23.44
C ASP A 216 17.65 9.93 -22.90
N ASP A 217 16.64 10.78 -23.11
CA ASP A 217 16.56 12.17 -22.64
C ASP A 217 15.82 12.33 -21.29
N GLY A 218 15.40 11.22 -20.69
CA GLY A 218 14.62 11.15 -19.45
C GLY A 218 13.11 11.17 -19.64
N LYS A 219 12.60 11.25 -20.88
CA LYS A 219 11.16 11.29 -21.14
C LYS A 219 10.47 10.00 -20.67
N LEU A 220 9.38 10.13 -19.93
CA LEU A 220 8.55 8.97 -19.60
C LEU A 220 7.72 8.54 -20.81
N VAL A 221 7.65 7.23 -21.05
CA VAL A 221 6.81 6.65 -22.11
C VAL A 221 6.01 5.50 -21.53
N ALA A 222 4.68 5.53 -21.70
CA ALA A 222 3.81 4.52 -21.12
C ALA A 222 4.03 3.21 -21.87
N LYS A 223 4.24 2.14 -21.12
CA LYS A 223 4.12 0.80 -21.66
C LYS A 223 2.67 0.38 -21.42
N GLU A 224 1.98 -0.08 -22.47
CA GLU A 224 0.60 -0.58 -22.35
C GLU A 224 0.45 -1.55 -21.15
N PRO A 225 -0.72 -1.55 -20.48
CA PRO A 225 -0.81 -1.75 -19.05
C PRO A 225 -0.19 -3.08 -18.60
N VAL A 226 0.80 -2.97 -17.72
CA VAL A 226 1.38 -4.13 -17.06
C VAL A 226 0.54 -4.44 -15.82
N THR A 227 -0.37 -5.41 -15.91
CA THR A 227 -0.97 -6.03 -14.72
C THR A 227 0.10 -6.79 -13.96
N ILE A 228 0.85 -6.09 -13.10
CA ILE A 228 1.72 -6.75 -12.14
C ILE A 228 0.84 -7.42 -11.10
N GLN A 229 0.86 -8.75 -11.07
CA GLN A 229 0.23 -9.51 -10.01
C GLN A 229 1.03 -9.35 -8.71
N SER A 230 0.35 -9.25 -7.57
CA SER A 230 0.94 -9.13 -6.22
C SER A 230 2.05 -10.14 -5.93
N LYS A 231 1.96 -11.34 -6.50
CA LYS A 231 2.96 -12.42 -6.35
C LYS A 231 4.29 -12.15 -7.08
N ALA A 232 4.32 -11.24 -8.05
CA ALA A 232 5.56 -10.80 -8.72
C ALA A 232 6.30 -9.75 -7.89
N LEU A 233 5.60 -9.06 -6.98
CA LEU A 233 6.17 -8.24 -5.93
C LEU A 233 6.63 -9.16 -4.78
N ASN A 234 7.63 -10.01 -5.05
CA ASN A 234 8.28 -10.79 -4.00
C ASN A 234 9.18 -9.87 -3.17
N TRP A 235 8.62 -9.33 -2.10
CA TRP A 235 9.39 -8.72 -1.02
C TRP A 235 9.66 -9.83 -0.01
N GLN A 236 10.88 -10.37 0.00
CA GLN A 236 11.30 -11.30 1.03
C GLN A 236 11.17 -10.61 2.39
N LYS A 237 10.74 -11.40 3.37
CA LYS A 237 10.67 -11.03 4.78
C LYS A 237 11.96 -10.29 5.15
N LEU A 238 11.85 -9.02 5.56
CA LEU A 238 12.96 -8.27 6.14
C LEU A 238 13.60 -9.14 7.23
N ASP A 239 14.92 -9.29 7.16
CA ASP A 239 15.64 -9.88 8.27
C ASP A 239 15.41 -8.97 9.50
N PRO A 240 15.23 -9.51 10.72
CA PRO A 240 15.11 -8.67 11.92
C PRO A 240 16.27 -7.66 12.12
N SER A 241 17.39 -7.84 11.40
CA SER A 241 18.53 -6.93 11.34
C SER A 241 18.45 -5.84 10.26
N ASP A 242 17.49 -5.90 9.33
CA ASP A 242 17.26 -4.83 8.36
C ASP A 242 16.62 -3.64 9.10
N HIS A 243 17.45 -2.65 9.45
CA HIS A 243 17.00 -1.41 10.06
C HIS A 243 15.95 -0.75 9.16
N LEU A 244 14.73 -0.63 9.70
CA LEU A 244 13.63 0.14 9.14
C LEU A 244 14.15 1.51 8.66
N TYR A 245 13.71 1.94 7.48
CA TYR A 245 13.86 3.33 7.09
C TYR A 245 13.10 4.19 8.10
N ILE A 246 13.84 4.95 8.91
CA ILE A 246 13.28 5.97 9.80
C ILE A 246 13.22 7.24 8.96
N PRO A 247 12.04 7.80 8.66
CA PRO A 247 11.94 9.08 7.99
C PRO A 247 12.67 10.13 8.82
N GLU A 248 13.61 10.84 8.20
CA GLU A 248 14.29 12.00 8.80
C GLU A 248 13.26 13.13 8.97
N ASN A 249 12.47 13.11 10.05
CA ASN A 249 11.73 14.28 10.56
C ASN A 249 11.15 14.08 11.97
N LYS A 250 11.94 13.52 12.89
CA LYS A 250 11.69 13.58 14.34
C LYS A 250 12.98 13.70 15.17
N ALA A 251 13.93 14.53 14.72
CA ALA A 251 15.16 14.82 15.47
C ALA A 251 15.39 16.32 15.68
N GLN A 252 14.32 17.13 15.69
CA GLN A 252 14.36 18.52 16.14
C GLN A 252 13.07 18.85 16.90
N THR A 253 12.93 18.29 18.11
CA THR A 253 12.19 18.88 19.23
C THR A 253 12.46 18.02 20.47
N ALA A 254 13.38 18.51 21.30
CA ALA A 254 13.65 18.22 22.71
C ALA A 254 15.06 18.79 22.95
N ASP A 255 15.22 20.11 22.86
CA ASP A 255 15.12 21.07 23.97
C ASP A 255 16.35 21.07 24.86
N ASP A 256 16.83 22.29 25.09
CA ASP A 256 17.64 22.75 26.21
C ASP A 256 17.08 22.28 27.57
#